data_AF-Q8R9P6-F1
#
_entry.id   AF-Q8R9P6-F1
#
_cell.length_a   1.000
_cell.length_b   1.000
_cell.length_c   1.000
_cell.angle_alpha   90.00
_cell.angle_beta   90.00
_cell.angle_gamma   90.00
#
_symmetry.space_group_name_H-M   'P 1'
#
loop_
_entity.id
_entity.type
_entity.pdbx_description
1 polymer ?
#
loop_
_entity_poly.entity_id
_entity_poly.type
_entity_poly.pdbx_seq_one_letter_code
_entity_poly.pdbx_strand_id
1 'polypeptide(L)'
;MTQLYNGFSCTIRELFINFPLLYSRGSSQRRGDNTLDIPDVIKKVQKGDFEAFEYLIKFEGPKALKTAYLITGEKHIAEECVQEAFLQCYQKIYQLKNPQVFESWFYRILTRICWGTISKNKNNVSLEALKEAGQDFYSEKDNTEEIEG
;
A
#
# COMPACT_ATOMS: atom_id res chain seq x y z
N MET A 1 15.69 -1.42 -21.23
CA MET A 1 16.76 -2.11 -20.49
C MET A 1 16.52 -1.96 -18.99
N THR A 2 15.57 -2.72 -18.43
CA THR A 2 15.71 -3.29 -17.08
C THR A 2 14.98 -4.63 -17.13
N GLN A 3 15.78 -5.68 -17.13
CA GLN A 3 15.36 -7.05 -17.23
C GLN A 3 14.72 -7.56 -15.93
N LEU A 4 13.72 -8.42 -16.12
CA LEU A 4 13.42 -9.63 -15.36
C LEU A 4 12.83 -9.47 -13.95
N TYR A 5 11.50 -9.32 -13.94
CA TYR A 5 10.63 -9.94 -12.94
C TYR A 5 10.78 -11.47 -13.03
N ASN A 6 11.79 -12.00 -12.35
CA ASN A 6 12.01 -13.43 -12.22
C ASN A 6 11.01 -14.03 -11.21
N GLY A 7 9.97 -14.69 -11.74
CA GLY A 7 9.73 -16.08 -11.34
C GLY A 7 8.78 -16.39 -10.18
N PHE A 8 7.84 -15.53 -9.80
CA PHE A 8 6.68 -15.96 -8.97
C PHE A 8 5.39 -15.30 -9.44
N SER A 9 4.92 -15.76 -10.60
CA SER A 9 3.55 -15.54 -11.07
C SER A 9 2.60 -16.51 -10.34
N CYS A 10 1.45 -16.00 -9.89
CA CYS A 10 0.28 -16.75 -9.42
C CYS A 10 0.43 -17.49 -8.07
N THR A 11 0.30 -16.84 -6.90
CA THR A 11 -0.90 -17.00 -6.03
C THR A 11 -1.04 -15.89 -4.95
N ILE A 12 -0.66 -14.63 -5.21
CA ILE A 12 -0.93 -13.53 -4.25
C ILE A 12 -1.81 -12.42 -4.84
N ARG A 13 -1.93 -12.35 -6.17
CA ARG A 13 -2.75 -11.34 -6.84
C ARG A 13 -4.23 -11.70 -6.92
N GLU A 14 -4.57 -12.98 -6.83
CA GLU A 14 -5.96 -13.46 -6.89
C GLU A 14 -6.68 -13.48 -5.53
N LEU A 15 -5.95 -13.40 -4.40
CA LEU A 15 -6.60 -13.22 -3.08
C LEU A 15 -7.01 -11.76 -2.78
N PHE A 16 -6.58 -10.80 -3.60
CA PHE A 16 -6.82 -9.37 -3.37
C PHE A 16 -8.04 -8.79 -4.11
N ILE A 17 -8.58 -9.49 -5.11
CA ILE A 17 -9.74 -9.02 -5.90
C ILE A 17 -11.08 -9.39 -5.23
N ASN A 18 -11.08 -10.27 -4.23
CA ASN A 18 -12.26 -10.65 -3.43
C ASN A 18 -12.14 -10.29 -1.93
N PHE A 19 -11.40 -9.22 -1.60
CA PHE A 19 -11.32 -8.69 -0.23
C PHE A 19 -12.12 -7.41 0.06
N PRO A 20 -13.35 -7.20 -0.48
CA PRO A 20 -14.24 -6.24 0.14
C PRO A 20 -14.72 -6.85 1.48
N LEU A 21 -14.61 -6.09 2.57
CA LEU A 21 -15.26 -6.31 3.88
C LEU A 21 -14.46 -6.91 5.07
N LEU A 22 -13.18 -6.61 5.26
CA LEU A 22 -12.50 -6.91 6.55
C LEU A 22 -12.14 -5.71 7.42
N TYR A 23 -12.82 -4.58 7.21
CA TYR A 23 -12.72 -3.41 8.10
C TYR A 23 -14.08 -2.92 8.63
N SER A 24 -15.09 -3.79 8.61
CA SER A 24 -16.40 -3.47 9.19
C SER A 24 -16.41 -3.82 10.68
N ARG A 25 -16.39 -2.77 11.49
CA ARG A 25 -16.58 -2.72 12.95
C ARG A 25 -15.43 -3.31 13.77
N GLY A 26 -14.75 -2.40 14.47
CA GLY A 26 -13.86 -2.75 15.58
C GLY A 26 -14.57 -3.67 16.56
N SER A 27 -14.11 -4.91 16.63
CA SER A 27 -14.35 -5.79 17.75
C SER A 27 -13.31 -5.46 18.81
N SER A 28 -13.79 -4.98 19.95
CA SER A 28 -13.07 -4.95 21.21
C SER A 28 -12.49 -6.34 21.48
N GLN A 29 -11.22 -6.58 21.15
CA GLN A 29 -10.54 -7.84 21.46
C GLN A 29 -10.36 -7.91 22.98
N ARG A 30 -11.26 -8.62 23.64
CA ARG A 30 -11.10 -9.01 25.03
C ARG A 30 -9.85 -9.89 25.14
N ARG A 31 -9.01 -9.55 26.11
CA ARG A 31 -7.86 -10.35 26.56
C ARG A 31 -8.34 -11.75 26.92
N GLY A 32 -7.74 -12.78 26.34
CA GLY A 32 -8.07 -14.17 26.62
C GLY A 32 -7.22 -15.13 25.79
N ASP A 33 -6.03 -15.43 26.32
CA ASP A 33 -5.39 -16.75 26.31
C ASP A 33 -5.29 -17.50 24.96
N ASN A 34 -4.29 -17.12 24.16
CA ASN A 34 -3.56 -17.88 23.12
C ASN A 34 -2.81 -16.89 22.20
N THR A 35 -2.15 -15.89 22.79
CA THR A 35 -1.38 -14.91 22.00
C THR A 35 -0.10 -15.60 21.54
N LEU A 36 -0.08 -16.10 20.30
CA LEU A 36 1.18 -16.50 19.68
C LEU A 36 2.15 -15.32 19.76
N ASP A 37 3.33 -15.55 20.33
CA ASP A 37 4.34 -14.52 20.46
C ASP A 37 4.71 -14.01 19.06
N ILE A 38 4.64 -12.69 18.85
CA ILE A 38 4.90 -12.09 17.53
C ILE A 38 6.26 -12.54 16.97
N PRO A 39 7.37 -12.55 17.73
CA PRO A 39 8.64 -13.15 17.32
C PRO A 39 8.54 -14.56 16.73
N ASP A 40 7.71 -15.43 17.30
CA ASP A 40 7.56 -16.80 16.82
C ASP A 40 6.69 -16.89 15.58
N VAL A 41 5.67 -16.04 15.47
CA VAL A 41 4.90 -15.85 14.23
C VAL A 41 5.84 -15.41 13.11
N ILE A 42 6.70 -14.43 13.34
CA ILE A 42 7.67 -13.95 12.35
C ILE A 42 8.63 -15.06 11.91
N LYS A 43 9.14 -15.88 12.83
CA LYS A 43 9.99 -17.03 12.46
C LYS A 43 9.25 -18.04 11.59
N LYS A 44 7.94 -18.27 11.81
CA LYS A 44 7.12 -19.13 10.97
C LYS A 44 6.92 -18.53 9.57
N VAL A 45 6.62 -17.24 9.50
CA VAL A 45 6.51 -16.53 8.21
C VAL A 45 7.82 -16.58 7.43
N GLN A 46 8.96 -16.44 8.09
CA GLN A 46 10.29 -16.60 7.48
C GLN A 46 10.57 -18.02 6.95
N LYS A 47 9.79 -19.01 7.35
CA LYS A 47 9.84 -20.39 6.82
C LYS A 47 8.81 -20.63 5.69
N GLY A 48 8.05 -19.61 5.30
CA GLY A 48 7.02 -19.71 4.27
C GLY A 48 5.64 -20.11 4.79
N ASP A 49 5.40 -20.05 6.11
CA ASP A 49 4.08 -20.30 6.70
C ASP A 49 3.14 -19.14 6.40
N PHE A 50 2.21 -19.36 5.49
CA PHE A 50 1.23 -18.36 5.07
C PHE A 50 0.17 -18.09 6.13
N GLU A 51 -0.23 -19.11 6.91
CA GLU A 51 -1.24 -18.95 7.97
C GLU A 51 -0.70 -18.04 9.09
N ALA A 52 0.59 -18.19 9.41
CA ALA A 52 1.27 -17.29 10.34
C ALA A 52 1.26 -15.82 9.84
N PHE A 53 1.36 -15.60 8.53
CA PHE A 53 1.32 -14.27 7.95
C PHE A 53 -0.10 -13.69 7.98
N GLU A 54 -1.12 -14.51 7.72
CA GLU A 54 -2.52 -14.10 7.84
C GLU A 54 -2.86 -13.70 9.28
N TYR A 55 -2.39 -14.46 10.27
CA TYR A 55 -2.52 -14.11 11.68
C TYR A 55 -1.87 -12.76 12.00
N LEU A 56 -0.66 -12.52 11.49
CA LEU A 56 0.06 -11.26 11.66
C LEU A 56 -0.72 -10.07 11.09
N ILE A 57 -1.28 -10.20 9.89
CA ILE A 57 -2.11 -9.15 9.27
C ILE A 57 -3.36 -8.89 10.12
N LYS A 58 -4.06 -9.93 10.56
CA LYS A 58 -5.28 -9.77 11.38
C LYS A 58 -4.98 -9.07 12.70
N PHE A 59 -3.82 -9.34 13.29
CA PHE A 59 -3.43 -8.78 14.58
C PHE A 59 -2.89 -7.33 14.47
N GLU A 60 -1.94 -7.07 13.58
CA GLU A 60 -1.30 -5.74 13.43
C GLU A 60 -2.06 -4.80 12.49
N GLY A 61 -2.86 -5.33 11.57
CA GLY A 61 -3.57 -4.57 10.55
C GLY A 61 -4.44 -3.43 11.10
N PRO A 62 -5.24 -3.64 12.16
CA PRO A 62 -6.03 -2.55 12.74
C PRO A 62 -5.19 -1.37 13.25
N LYS A 63 -4.07 -1.67 13.91
CA LYS A 63 -3.15 -0.66 14.45
C LYS A 63 -2.37 0.05 13.32
N ALA A 64 -1.97 -0.71 12.30
CA ALA A 64 -1.33 -0.17 11.11
C ALA A 64 -2.25 0.81 10.37
N LEU A 65 -3.51 0.45 10.15
CA LEU A 65 -4.46 1.34 9.45
C LEU A 65 -4.75 2.60 10.25
N LYS A 66 -4.94 2.49 11.57
CA LYS A 66 -5.10 3.69 12.41
C LYS A 66 -3.90 4.63 12.27
N THR A 67 -2.69 4.08 12.25
CA THR A 67 -1.46 4.87 12.09
C THR A 67 -1.37 5.50 10.70
N ALA A 68 -1.64 4.74 9.65
CA ALA A 68 -1.65 5.25 8.27
C ALA A 68 -2.68 6.37 8.11
N TYR A 69 -3.88 6.19 8.64
CA TYR A 69 -4.95 7.19 8.60
C TYR A 69 -4.55 8.50 9.28
N LEU A 70 -3.83 8.45 10.42
CA LEU A 70 -3.32 9.66 11.08
C LEU A 70 -2.29 10.41 10.22
N ILE A 71 -1.60 9.72 9.31
CA ILE A 71 -0.60 10.33 8.42
C ILE A 71 -1.26 10.84 7.13
N THR A 72 -2.15 10.05 6.53
CA THR A 72 -2.74 10.33 5.21
C THR A 72 -3.99 11.20 5.27
N GLY A 73 -4.73 11.21 6.38
CA GLY A 73 -6.00 11.94 6.54
C GLY A 73 -7.19 11.31 5.80
N GLU A 74 -6.92 10.49 4.77
CA GLU A 74 -7.93 9.82 3.96
C GLU A 74 -7.91 8.31 4.17
N LYS A 75 -9.10 7.72 4.33
CA LYS A 75 -9.29 6.28 4.58
C LYS A 75 -8.82 5.41 3.41
N HIS A 76 -9.21 5.75 2.18
CA HIS A 76 -8.85 4.97 1.00
C HIS A 76 -7.32 4.91 0.81
N ILE A 77 -6.66 6.05 0.95
CA ILE A 77 -5.19 6.15 0.85
C ILE A 77 -4.51 5.40 2.00
N ALA A 78 -5.07 5.43 3.20
CA ALA A 78 -4.55 4.66 4.33
C ALA A 78 -4.62 3.15 4.07
N GLU A 79 -5.75 2.66 3.54
CA GLU A 79 -5.93 1.25 3.19
C GLU A 79 -4.92 0.79 2.14
N GLU A 80 -4.74 1.58 1.07
CA GLU A 80 -3.73 1.31 0.04
C GLU A 80 -2.31 1.27 0.63
N CYS A 81 -1.95 2.22 1.49
CA CYS A 81 -0.63 2.27 2.12
C CYS A 81 -0.37 1.06 3.02
N VAL A 82 -1.37 0.60 3.76
CA VAL A 82 -1.27 -0.59 4.61
C VAL A 82 -1.09 -1.86 3.78
N GLN A 83 -1.83 -2.01 2.68
CA GLN A 83 -1.71 -3.15 1.78
C GLN A 83 -0.29 -3.24 1.20
N GLU A 84 0.22 -2.12 0.68
CA GLU A 84 1.58 -2.02 0.15
C GLU A 84 2.64 -2.29 1.24
N ALA A 85 2.40 -1.82 2.47
CA ALA A 85 3.32 -2.05 3.58
C ALA A 85 3.41 -3.53 3.96
N PHE A 86 2.30 -4.25 4.03
CA PHE A 86 2.29 -5.69 4.29
C PHE A 86 2.90 -6.49 3.12
N LEU A 87 2.69 -6.05 1.87
CA LEU A 87 3.33 -6.67 0.72
C LEU A 87 4.86 -6.54 0.79
N GLN A 88 5.38 -5.34 1.04
CA GLN A 88 6.82 -5.12 1.21
C GLN A 88 7.38 -5.82 2.45
N CYS A 89 6.59 -5.89 3.52
CA CYS A 89 6.91 -6.66 4.71
C CYS A 89 7.15 -8.13 4.33
N TYR A 90 6.19 -8.79 3.68
CA TYR A 90 6.31 -10.19 3.27
C TYR A 90 7.54 -10.45 2.38
N GLN A 91 7.84 -9.55 1.45
CA GLN A 91 9.01 -9.66 0.58
C GLN A 91 10.35 -9.56 1.33
N LYS A 92 10.41 -8.75 2.40
CA LYS A 92 11.65 -8.42 3.12
C LYS A 92 11.78 -9.13 4.46
N ILE A 93 10.75 -9.82 4.94
CA ILE A 93 10.70 -10.44 6.26
C ILE A 93 11.83 -11.46 6.49
N TYR A 94 12.27 -12.15 5.43
CA TYR A 94 13.39 -13.09 5.45
C TYR A 94 14.74 -12.42 5.79
N GLN A 95 14.87 -11.10 5.56
CA GLN A 95 16.08 -10.34 5.87
C GLN A 95 16.11 -9.84 7.33
N LEU A 96 14.99 -9.97 8.05
CA LEU A 96 14.86 -9.51 9.43
C LEU A 96 15.61 -10.46 10.37
N LYS A 97 16.82 -10.07 10.79
CA LYS A 97 17.67 -10.89 11.67
C LYS A 97 17.11 -11.07 13.08
N ASN A 98 16.43 -10.06 13.61
CA ASN A 98 15.87 -10.08 14.95
C ASN A 98 14.34 -9.91 14.89
N PRO A 99 13.56 -10.98 15.13
CA PRO A 99 12.09 -10.91 15.15
C PRO A 99 11.53 -9.95 16.21
N GLN A 100 12.26 -9.67 17.29
CA GLN A 100 11.81 -8.78 18.37
C GLN A 100 11.66 -7.32 17.92
N VAL A 101 12.37 -6.89 16.88
CA VAL A 101 12.29 -5.52 16.37
C VAL A 101 11.30 -5.36 15.22
N PHE A 102 10.50 -6.40 14.94
CA PHE A 102 9.53 -6.43 13.85
C PHE A 102 8.64 -5.19 13.84
N GLU A 103 8.08 -4.81 14.98
CA GLU A 103 7.15 -3.68 15.09
C GLU A 103 7.80 -2.40 14.58
N SER A 104 8.93 -1.99 15.17
CA SER A 104 9.66 -0.78 14.75
C SER A 104 10.08 -0.83 13.28
N TRP A 105 10.49 -2.00 12.78
CA TRP A 105 10.88 -2.20 11.40
C TRP A 105 9.70 -2.05 10.43
N PHE A 106 8.56 -2.65 10.76
CA PHE A 106 7.33 -2.58 9.98
C PHE A 106 6.79 -1.16 9.91
N TYR A 107 6.73 -0.44 11.03
CA TYR A 107 6.25 0.95 11.04
C TYR A 107 7.16 1.91 10.26
N ARG A 108 8.46 1.61 10.11
CA ARG A 108 9.35 2.36 9.20
C ARG A 108 8.98 2.16 7.74
N ILE A 109 8.58 0.95 7.35
CA ILE A 109 8.08 0.67 5.98
C ILE A 109 6.77 1.42 5.77
N LEU A 110 5.82 1.27 6.70
CA LEU A 110 4.50 1.90 6.62
C LEU A 110 4.58 3.42 6.49
N THR A 111 5.33 4.08 7.39
CA THR A 111 5.48 5.54 7.38
C THR A 111 6.14 6.02 6.09
N ARG A 112 7.17 5.33 5.59
CA ARG A 112 7.81 5.66 4.31
C ARG A 112 6.83 5.59 3.14
N ILE A 113 5.96 4.59 3.11
CA ILE A 113 4.93 4.46 2.07
C ILE A 113 3.93 5.60 2.18
N CYS A 114 3.40 5.87 3.37
CA CYS A 114 2.43 6.95 3.60
C CYS A 114 2.95 8.31 3.11
N TRP A 115 4.18 8.67 3.50
CA TRP A 115 4.80 9.92 3.04
C TRP A 115 5.06 9.95 1.53
N GLY A 116 5.48 8.82 0.96
CA GLY A 116 5.66 8.67 -0.48
C GLY A 116 4.34 8.89 -1.25
N THR A 117 3.24 8.32 -0.77
CA THR A 117 1.91 8.45 -1.38
C THR A 117 1.38 9.88 -1.29
N ILE A 118 1.52 10.54 -0.14
CA ILE A 118 1.13 11.95 0.04
C ILE A 118 1.91 12.86 -0.91
N SER A 119 3.22 12.64 -1.04
CA SER A 119 4.06 13.47 -1.92
C SER A 119 3.69 13.31 -3.39
N LYS A 120 3.31 12.10 -3.83
CA LYS A 120 2.87 11.85 -5.21
C LYS A 120 1.53 12.52 -5.50
N ASN A 121 0.59 12.46 -4.55
CA ASN A 121 -0.74 13.03 -4.74
C ASN A 121 -0.68 14.57 -4.91
N LYS A 122 0.19 15.25 -4.13
CA LYS A 122 0.43 16.70 -4.30
C LYS A 122 0.94 17.09 -5.69
N ASN A 123 1.80 16.26 -6.28
CA ASN A 123 2.36 16.54 -7.61
C ASN A 123 1.36 16.27 -8.74
N ASN A 124 0.46 15.29 -8.58
CA ASN A 124 -0.58 15.02 -9.57
C ASN A 124 -1.56 16.19 -9.68
N VAL A 125 -2.02 16.74 -8.55
CA VAL A 125 -2.88 17.95 -8.53
C VAL A 125 -2.25 19.12 -9.29
N SER A 126 -0.91 19.24 -9.26
CA SER A 126 -0.19 20.26 -10.04
C SER A 126 -0.17 20.00 -11.55
N LEU A 127 -0.23 18.75 -12.01
CA LEU A 127 -0.31 18.43 -13.44
C LEU A 127 -1.73 18.62 -13.99
N GLU A 128 -2.76 18.33 -13.20
CA GLU A 128 -4.15 18.61 -13.61
C GLU A 128 -4.38 20.12 -13.79
N ALA A 129 -3.92 20.95 -12.86
CA ALA A 129 -4.04 22.41 -12.96
C ALA A 129 -3.31 23.00 -14.19
N LEU A 130 -2.19 22.40 -14.61
CA LEU A 130 -1.47 22.80 -15.82
C LEU A 130 -2.15 22.32 -17.11
N LYS A 131 -2.91 21.22 -17.06
CA LYS A 131 -3.69 20.73 -18.21
C LYS A 131 -4.91 21.61 -18.49
N GLU A 132 -5.59 22.08 -17.46
CA GLU A 132 -6.72 23.00 -17.60
C GLU A 132 -6.26 24.36 -18.17
N ALA A 133 -5.10 24.86 -17.74
CA ALA A 133 -4.51 26.09 -18.29
C ALA A 133 -3.94 25.95 -19.72
N GLY A 134 -3.78 24.72 -20.23
CA GLY A 134 -3.23 24.44 -21.55
C GLY A 134 -4.27 24.23 -22.66
N GLN A 135 -5.55 24.15 -22.33
CA GLN A 135 -6.62 23.90 -23.31
C GLN A 135 -7.07 25.15 -24.08
N ASP A 136 -6.72 26.36 -23.62
CA ASP A 136 -7.11 27.62 -24.27
C ASP A 136 -6.22 28.03 -25.46
N PHE A 137 -5.16 27.26 -25.78
CA PHE A 137 -4.18 27.67 -26.81
C PHE A 137 -4.34 27.00 -28.19
N TYR A 138 -5.24 26.01 -28.34
CA TYR A 138 -5.33 25.19 -29.56
C TYR A 138 -6.64 25.36 -30.38
N SER A 139 -7.56 26.26 -30.02
CA SER A 139 -8.82 26.42 -30.78
C SER A 139 -8.82 27.50 -31.86
N GLU A 140 -7.69 28.09 -32.22
CA GLU A 140 -7.65 29.21 -33.19
C GLU A 140 -6.62 29.01 -34.31
N LYS A 141 -6.67 27.86 -34.99
CA LYS A 141 -6.15 27.71 -36.36
C LYS A 141 -7.01 26.74 -37.16
N ASP A 142 -8.29 27.06 -37.30
CA ASP A 142 -9.07 26.67 -38.46
C ASP A 142 -9.83 27.91 -38.90
N ASN A 143 -9.36 28.52 -39.99
CA ASN A 143 -10.11 29.32 -40.97
C ASN A 143 -9.11 29.95 -41.94
N THR A 144 -8.64 29.16 -42.89
CA THR A 144 -8.26 29.70 -44.20
C THR A 144 -8.57 28.64 -45.26
N GLU A 145 -9.86 28.44 -45.52
CA GLU A 145 -10.31 27.98 -46.84
C GLU A 145 -10.24 29.17 -47.80
N GLU A 146 -9.53 28.95 -48.92
CA GLU A 146 -9.72 29.51 -50.28
C GLU A 146 -9.64 31.04 -50.44
N ILE A 147 -8.91 31.56 -51.44
CA ILE A 147 -9.43 31.87 -52.78
C ILE A 147 -8.30 31.82 -53.82
N GLU A 148 -8.66 31.27 -54.97
CA GLU A 148 -7.96 31.19 -56.27
C GLU A 148 -7.18 32.43 -56.72
N GLY A 149 -6.15 32.20 -57.54
CA GLY A 149 -5.44 33.22 -58.32
C GLY A 149 -4.27 32.65 -59.11
#